data_AF-A0A924YLN2-F1
#
_entry.id   AF-A0A924YLN2-F1
#
_cell.length_a   1.000
_cell.length_b   1.000
_cell.length_c   1.000
_cell.angle_alpha   90.00
_cell.angle_beta   90.00
_cell.angle_gamma   90.00
#
_symmetry.space_group_name_H-M   'P 1'
#
loop_
_entity.id
_entity.type
_entity.pdbx_description
1 polymer ?
#
loop_
_entity_poly.entity_id
_entity_poly.type
_entity_poly.pdbx_seq_one_letter_code
_entity_poly.pdbx_strand_id
1 'polypeptide(L)'
;MNSDPPPPSTRRPSERQAEGLPRLRDLSEFSLQDVDAVRLILQGDSVIDWHRLNLTDKQQAADFIRNHELDPDDERDAEYITALKEQAIAYLRRNFSLAFPKPVQNARAEELVMMASGTGHRQQAACTVLKAMQIINHTNGRELLFRLPVSDRDLFHLVEEKVYRVVGTMLSEGFPITEFVGGRKNLDSTYTKLLSKPESSAVALYDKLRFRIVTRQREDLLPILLYLSEQMFPFNYVVPKQSTNTMFHFRSFCEAH
;
A
#
# COMPACT_ATOMS: atom_id res chain seq x y z
N MET A 1 9.34 19.71 -20.89
CA MET A 1 8.32 20.07 -19.89
C MET A 1 7.69 18.76 -19.46
N ASN A 2 7.96 18.30 -18.24
CA ASN A 2 7.19 17.19 -17.67
C ASN A 2 5.89 17.80 -17.18
N SER A 3 4.81 17.64 -17.94
CA SER A 3 3.46 17.92 -17.46
C SER A 3 3.15 16.96 -16.31
N ASP A 4 2.59 17.50 -15.22
CA ASP A 4 2.05 16.66 -14.15
C ASP A 4 1.01 15.69 -14.74
N PRO A 5 0.95 14.43 -14.27
CA PRO A 5 -0.09 13.51 -14.72
C PRO A 5 -1.49 14.10 -14.43
N PRO A 6 -2.49 13.84 -15.29
CA PRO A 6 -3.85 14.34 -15.07
C PRO A 6 -4.38 13.85 -13.71
N PRO A 7 -5.24 14.60 -13.00
CA PRO A 7 -5.74 14.12 -11.71
C PRO A 7 -6.49 12.78 -11.88
N PRO A 8 -6.33 11.83 -10.94
CA PRO A 8 -7.11 10.59 -10.94
C PRO A 8 -8.62 10.89 -10.74
N SER A 9 -9.44 9.87 -10.94
CA SER A 9 -10.87 9.92 -10.69
C SER A 9 -11.16 10.37 -9.25
N THR A 10 -12.19 11.21 -9.09
CA THR A 10 -12.68 11.59 -7.77
C THR A 10 -13.74 10.63 -7.26
N ARG A 11 -14.17 9.67 -8.11
CA ARG A 11 -15.00 8.57 -7.64
C ARG A 11 -14.18 7.78 -6.63
N ARG A 12 -14.75 7.61 -5.45
CA ARG A 12 -14.24 6.61 -4.52
C ARG A 12 -14.31 5.28 -5.26
N PRO A 13 -13.26 4.44 -5.23
CA PRO A 13 -13.35 3.06 -5.70
C PRO A 13 -14.64 2.51 -5.11
N SER A 14 -15.57 2.12 -5.98
CA SER A 14 -16.95 1.80 -5.65
C SER A 14 -17.04 1.10 -4.30
N GLU A 15 -18.02 1.48 -3.46
CA GLU A 15 -18.45 0.69 -2.29
C GLU A 15 -18.35 -0.78 -2.67
N ARG A 16 -17.31 -1.47 -2.17
CA ARG A 16 -17.00 -2.83 -2.59
C ARG A 16 -18.22 -3.67 -2.28
N GLN A 17 -19.04 -3.99 -3.27
CA GLN A 17 -19.70 -5.28 -3.28
C GLN A 17 -18.59 -6.25 -3.68
N ALA A 18 -17.80 -6.67 -2.69
CA ALA A 18 -17.07 -7.92 -2.86
C ALA A 18 -18.14 -8.95 -3.21
N GLU A 19 -18.04 -9.59 -4.38
CA GLU A 19 -18.87 -10.74 -4.70
C GLU A 19 -18.49 -11.85 -3.71
N GLY A 20 -19.23 -11.92 -2.59
CA GLY A 20 -18.96 -12.81 -1.47
C GLY A 20 -18.74 -12.05 -0.16
N LEU A 21 -19.23 -12.64 0.94
CA LEU A 21 -18.99 -12.09 2.27
C LEU A 21 -17.49 -12.03 2.56
N PRO A 22 -16.96 -10.93 3.12
CA PRO A 22 -15.57 -10.82 3.50
C PRO A 22 -15.18 -11.97 4.44
N ARG A 23 -14.24 -12.81 4.02
CA ARG A 23 -13.79 -13.98 4.77
C ARG A 23 -12.35 -13.82 5.20
N LEU A 24 -12.08 -14.12 6.46
CA LEU A 24 -10.72 -14.23 6.97
C LEU A 24 -10.09 -15.55 6.48
N ARG A 25 -8.94 -15.47 5.82
CA ARG A 25 -8.22 -16.63 5.29
C ARG A 25 -7.39 -17.30 6.37
N ASP A 26 -7.43 -18.62 6.43
CA ASP A 26 -6.53 -19.39 7.30
C ASP A 26 -5.10 -19.35 6.77
N LEU A 27 -4.11 -19.57 7.66
CA LEU A 27 -2.69 -19.59 7.28
C LEU A 27 -2.39 -20.57 6.14
N SER A 28 -3.07 -21.72 6.12
CA SER A 28 -2.91 -22.74 5.08
C SER A 28 -3.36 -22.30 3.69
N GLU A 29 -4.14 -21.22 3.58
CA GLU A 29 -4.64 -20.66 2.32
C GLU A 29 -3.73 -19.54 1.78
N PHE A 30 -2.65 -19.20 2.49
CA PHE A 30 -1.76 -18.13 2.07
C PHE A 30 -0.99 -18.56 0.82
N SER A 31 -1.09 -17.76 -0.23
CA SER A 31 -0.21 -17.85 -1.39
C SER A 31 1.18 -17.33 -1.06
N LEU A 32 2.14 -17.58 -1.95
CA LEU A 32 3.48 -17.01 -1.82
C LEU A 32 3.45 -15.47 -1.79
N GLN A 33 2.54 -14.85 -2.54
CA GLN A 33 2.35 -13.40 -2.52
C GLN A 33 1.93 -12.90 -1.14
N ASP A 34 1.01 -13.62 -0.49
CA ASP A 34 0.47 -13.24 0.82
C ASP A 34 1.56 -13.31 1.90
N VAL A 35 2.34 -14.41 1.90
CA VAL A 35 3.47 -14.59 2.81
C VAL A 35 4.51 -13.50 2.61
N ASP A 36 4.85 -13.16 1.36
CA ASP A 36 5.80 -12.10 1.04
C ASP A 36 5.30 -10.71 1.49
N ALA A 37 4.03 -10.39 1.25
CA ALA A 37 3.43 -9.12 1.65
C ALA A 37 3.46 -8.94 3.17
N VAL A 38 2.99 -9.96 3.91
CA VAL A 38 2.99 -9.96 5.38
C VAL A 38 4.41 -9.89 5.93
N ARG A 39 5.35 -10.63 5.35
CA ARG A 39 6.77 -10.57 5.73
C ARG A 39 7.33 -9.16 5.60
N LEU A 40 7.12 -8.51 4.45
CA LEU A 40 7.59 -7.15 4.19
C LEU A 40 7.00 -6.16 5.20
N ILE A 41 5.71 -6.29 5.50
CA ILE A 41 5.04 -5.44 6.50
C ILE A 41 5.66 -5.65 7.88
N LEU A 42 5.90 -6.89 8.33
CA LEU A 42 6.42 -7.18 9.66
C LEU A 42 7.91 -6.86 9.84
N GLN A 43 8.72 -7.02 8.79
CA GLN A 43 10.15 -6.70 8.83
C GLN A 43 10.42 -5.21 8.66
N GLY A 44 9.52 -4.48 7.98
CA GLY A 44 9.74 -3.08 7.63
C GLY A 44 10.87 -2.91 6.63
N ASP A 45 11.14 -3.94 5.82
CA ASP A 45 12.12 -3.89 4.75
C ASP A 45 11.71 -2.90 3.67
N SER A 46 12.67 -2.43 2.90
CA SER A 46 12.35 -1.52 1.81
C SER A 46 11.54 -2.24 0.75
N VAL A 47 10.41 -1.65 0.41
CA VAL A 47 9.59 -2.05 -0.74
C VAL A 47 10.37 -1.97 -2.05
N ILE A 48 11.45 -1.18 -2.11
CA ILE A 48 12.37 -1.17 -3.27
C ILE A 48 13.13 -2.50 -3.39
N ASP A 49 13.31 -3.23 -2.30
CA ASP A 49 14.12 -4.45 -2.25
C ASP A 49 13.33 -5.71 -2.62
N TRP A 50 12.03 -5.59 -2.88
CA TRP A 50 11.25 -6.70 -3.43
C TRP A 50 11.80 -7.17 -4.79
N HIS A 51 11.87 -8.48 -4.97
CA HIS A 51 12.45 -9.09 -6.17
C HIS A 51 11.44 -9.22 -7.31
N ARG A 52 10.22 -9.65 -6.99
CA ARG A 52 9.10 -9.82 -7.92
C ARG A 52 7.76 -9.81 -7.17
N LEU A 53 6.68 -9.67 -7.91
CA LEU A 53 5.35 -10.07 -7.47
C LEU A 53 5.19 -11.59 -7.60
N ASN A 54 4.19 -12.16 -6.92
CA ASN A 54 3.76 -13.54 -7.12
C ASN A 54 2.25 -13.60 -7.42
N LEU A 55 1.72 -12.63 -8.17
CA LEU A 55 0.32 -12.64 -8.62
C LEU A 55 0.15 -13.62 -9.77
N THR A 56 -0.98 -14.32 -9.75
CA THR A 56 -1.22 -15.49 -10.61
C THR A 56 -2.21 -15.21 -11.73
N ASP A 57 -3.08 -14.21 -11.57
CA ASP A 57 -4.10 -13.87 -12.54
C ASP A 57 -4.35 -12.36 -12.64
N LYS A 58 -5.10 -11.97 -13.68
CA LYS A 58 -5.43 -10.57 -13.96
C LYS A 58 -6.32 -9.93 -12.89
N GLN A 59 -7.15 -10.73 -12.20
CA GLN A 59 -8.03 -10.22 -11.16
C GLN A 59 -7.19 -9.77 -9.96
N GLN A 60 -6.24 -10.60 -9.52
CA GLN A 60 -5.27 -10.25 -8.48
C GLN A 60 -4.46 -8.99 -8.84
N ALA A 61 -4.08 -8.84 -10.12
CA ALA A 61 -3.41 -7.63 -10.60
C ALA A 61 -4.30 -6.38 -10.51
N ALA A 62 -5.57 -6.50 -10.91
CA ALA A 62 -6.52 -5.40 -10.82
C ALA A 62 -6.82 -5.03 -9.36
N ASP A 63 -7.00 -6.01 -8.48
CA ASP A 63 -7.26 -5.79 -7.06
C ASP A 63 -6.06 -5.16 -6.35
N PHE A 64 -4.83 -5.55 -6.73
CA PHE A 64 -3.61 -4.89 -6.26
C PHE A 64 -3.58 -3.40 -6.65
N ILE A 65 -3.97 -3.07 -7.89
CA ILE A 65 -4.05 -1.66 -8.34
C ILE A 65 -5.17 -0.92 -7.58
N ARG A 66 -6.35 -1.51 -7.44
CA ARG A 66 -7.48 -0.92 -6.68
C ARG A 66 -7.16 -0.66 -5.22
N ASN A 67 -6.30 -1.46 -4.61
CA ASN A 67 -5.81 -1.22 -3.25
C ASN A 67 -4.97 0.07 -3.11
N HIS A 68 -4.52 0.66 -4.24
CA HIS A 68 -3.89 1.98 -4.29
C HIS A 68 -4.91 3.13 -4.44
N GLU A 69 -6.21 2.83 -4.30
CA GLU A 69 -7.30 3.78 -4.57
C GLU A 69 -7.33 4.26 -6.04
N LEU A 70 -6.98 3.37 -6.97
CA LEU A 70 -7.01 3.62 -8.42
C LEU A 70 -7.76 2.47 -9.12
N ASP A 71 -8.76 2.77 -9.93
CA ASP A 71 -9.51 1.77 -10.68
C ASP A 71 -9.02 1.65 -12.12
N PRO A 72 -8.38 0.54 -12.54
CA PRO A 72 -7.87 0.40 -13.90
C PRO A 72 -8.97 0.42 -15.00
N ASP A 73 -10.23 0.21 -14.61
CA ASP A 73 -11.39 0.27 -15.49
C ASP A 73 -12.01 1.68 -15.61
N ASP A 74 -11.66 2.61 -14.71
CA ASP A 74 -12.03 4.02 -14.83
C ASP A 74 -11.04 4.72 -15.78
N GLU A 75 -11.57 5.42 -16.79
CA GLU A 75 -10.76 6.06 -17.83
C GLU A 75 -9.76 7.08 -17.27
N ARG A 76 -10.14 7.85 -16.24
CA ARG A 76 -9.27 8.89 -15.65
C ARG A 76 -8.16 8.27 -14.83
N ASP A 77 -8.47 7.23 -14.07
CA ASP A 77 -7.47 6.48 -13.32
C ASP A 77 -6.50 5.76 -14.27
N ALA A 78 -7.02 5.16 -15.36
CA ALA A 78 -6.18 4.52 -16.37
C ALA A 78 -5.23 5.54 -17.06
N GLU A 79 -5.71 6.74 -17.37
CA GLU A 79 -4.90 7.84 -17.90
C GLU A 79 -3.82 8.28 -16.89
N TYR A 80 -4.20 8.45 -15.62
CA TYR A 80 -3.27 8.79 -14.55
C TYR A 80 -2.15 7.76 -14.40
N ILE A 81 -2.51 6.47 -14.32
CA ILE A 81 -1.53 5.38 -14.18
C ILE A 81 -0.61 5.33 -15.40
N THR A 82 -1.16 5.55 -16.61
CA THR A 82 -0.38 5.57 -17.84
C THR A 82 0.62 6.72 -17.86
N ALA A 83 0.19 7.93 -17.50
CA ALA A 83 1.08 9.10 -17.40
C ALA A 83 2.19 8.88 -16.35
N LEU A 84 1.85 8.27 -15.22
CA LEU A 84 2.82 7.90 -14.18
C LEU A 84 3.86 6.88 -14.69
N LYS A 85 3.42 5.85 -15.43
CA LYS A 85 4.32 4.87 -16.07
C LYS A 85 5.25 5.54 -17.08
N GLU A 86 4.73 6.42 -17.92
CA GLU A 86 5.53 7.15 -18.91
C GLU A 86 6.57 8.07 -18.24
N GLN A 87 6.16 8.78 -17.18
CA GLN A 87 7.06 9.59 -16.36
C GLN A 87 8.17 8.74 -15.73
N ALA A 88 7.84 7.57 -15.19
CA ALA A 88 8.80 6.63 -14.62
C ALA A 88 9.80 6.13 -15.66
N ILE A 89 9.33 5.70 -16.84
CA ILE A 89 10.19 5.25 -17.94
C ILE A 89 11.10 6.38 -18.43
N ALA A 90 10.56 7.60 -18.59
CA ALA A 90 11.34 8.77 -19.02
C ALA A 90 12.41 9.14 -17.98
N TYR A 91 12.08 9.10 -16.69
CA TYR A 91 13.03 9.30 -15.60
C TYR A 91 14.14 8.26 -15.63
N LEU A 92 13.79 6.97 -15.74
CA LEU A 92 14.76 5.88 -15.76
C LEU A 92 15.70 5.94 -16.98
N ARG A 93 15.16 6.30 -18.15
CA ARG A 93 15.95 6.54 -19.37
C ARG A 93 16.93 7.70 -19.20
N ARG A 94 16.46 8.84 -18.70
CA ARG A 94 17.27 10.06 -18.61
C ARG A 94 18.40 9.94 -17.60
N ASN A 95 18.14 9.32 -16.45
CA ASN A 95 19.07 9.34 -15.33
C ASN A 95 19.93 8.07 -15.21
N PHE A 96 19.47 6.94 -15.78
CA PHE A 96 20.18 5.66 -15.68
C PHE A 96 20.46 5.02 -17.05
N SER A 97 20.12 5.69 -18.15
CA SER A 97 20.33 5.21 -19.52
C SER A 97 19.72 3.82 -19.79
N LEU A 98 18.66 3.46 -19.05
CA LEU A 98 17.99 2.17 -19.20
C LEU A 98 17.11 2.14 -20.45
N ALA A 99 17.22 1.06 -21.23
CA ALA A 99 16.31 0.75 -22.33
C ALA A 99 15.24 -0.25 -21.87
N PHE A 100 13.98 0.03 -22.21
CA PHE A 100 12.85 -0.82 -21.84
C PHE A 100 12.28 -1.53 -23.07
N PRO A 101 11.97 -2.83 -23.01
CA PRO A 101 11.31 -3.55 -24.12
C PRO A 101 9.96 -2.92 -24.49
N LYS A 102 9.60 -2.89 -25.79
CA LYS A 102 8.28 -2.40 -26.25
C LYS A 102 7.08 -3.01 -25.50
N PRO A 103 7.06 -4.33 -25.19
CA PRO A 103 5.98 -4.90 -24.39
C PRO A 103 5.80 -4.24 -23.03
N VAL A 104 6.89 -3.86 -22.34
CA VAL A 104 6.82 -3.19 -21.03
C VAL A 104 6.34 -1.74 -21.18
N GLN A 105 6.78 -1.04 -22.23
CA GLN A 105 6.35 0.33 -22.50
C GLN A 105 4.86 0.41 -22.84
N ASN A 106 4.38 -0.53 -23.65
CA ASN A 106 3.01 -0.51 -24.17
C ASN A 106 2.01 -1.19 -23.22
N ALA A 107 2.48 -1.91 -22.20
CA ALA A 107 1.65 -2.62 -21.24
C ALA A 107 0.66 -1.67 -20.55
N ARG A 108 -0.59 -2.11 -20.40
CA ARG A 108 -1.49 -1.53 -19.39
C ARG A 108 -0.98 -1.82 -17.98
N ALA A 109 -1.56 -1.17 -16.97
CA ALA A 109 -1.11 -1.29 -15.58
C ALA A 109 -1.16 -2.75 -15.09
N GLU A 110 -2.28 -3.43 -15.37
CA GLU A 110 -2.56 -4.81 -15.01
C GLU A 110 -1.57 -5.76 -15.71
N GLU A 111 -1.29 -5.51 -16.99
CA GLU A 111 -0.31 -6.29 -17.75
C GLU A 111 1.11 -6.08 -17.23
N LEU A 112 1.46 -4.87 -16.83
CA LEU A 112 2.76 -4.54 -16.26
C LEU A 112 2.97 -5.24 -14.90
N VAL A 113 1.94 -5.23 -14.06
CA VAL A 113 1.88 -5.96 -12.78
C VAL A 113 2.00 -7.47 -12.99
N MET A 114 1.31 -8.01 -14.00
CA MET A 114 1.46 -9.43 -14.38
C MET A 114 2.87 -9.74 -14.91
N MET A 115 3.47 -8.88 -15.73
CA MET A 115 4.85 -9.06 -16.19
C MET A 115 5.84 -9.08 -15.02
N ALA A 116 5.62 -8.23 -14.01
CA ALA A 116 6.42 -8.18 -12.79
C ALA A 116 6.27 -9.44 -11.90
N SER A 117 5.25 -10.25 -12.12
CA SER A 117 5.05 -11.55 -11.46
C SER A 117 5.75 -12.72 -12.17
N GLY A 118 6.20 -12.50 -13.42
CA GLY A 118 6.83 -13.53 -14.24
C GLY A 118 8.31 -13.77 -13.91
N THR A 119 9.08 -14.09 -14.96
CA THR A 119 10.53 -14.31 -14.85
C THR A 119 11.28 -13.72 -16.04
N GLY A 120 12.57 -13.46 -15.87
CA GLY A 120 13.46 -13.02 -16.93
C GLY A 120 13.48 -11.51 -17.15
N HIS A 121 14.05 -11.07 -18.28
CA HIS A 121 14.36 -9.66 -18.50
C HIS A 121 13.12 -8.74 -18.50
N ARG A 122 11.98 -9.19 -19.05
CA ARG A 122 10.74 -8.41 -19.03
C ARG A 122 10.20 -8.22 -17.63
N GLN A 123 10.33 -9.23 -16.77
CA GLN A 123 9.93 -9.13 -15.37
C GLN A 123 10.80 -8.11 -14.63
N GLN A 124 12.12 -8.19 -14.79
CA GLN A 124 13.04 -7.23 -14.17
C GLN A 124 12.72 -5.79 -14.61
N ALA A 125 12.54 -5.59 -15.92
CA ALA A 125 12.18 -4.29 -16.48
C ALA A 125 10.84 -3.77 -15.92
N ALA A 126 9.82 -4.63 -15.84
CA ALA A 126 8.52 -4.28 -15.26
C ALA A 126 8.64 -3.90 -13.78
N CYS A 127 9.36 -4.68 -12.97
CA CYS A 127 9.62 -4.37 -11.57
C CYS A 127 10.34 -3.03 -11.39
N THR A 128 11.36 -2.74 -12.21
CA THR A 128 12.06 -1.44 -12.15
C THR A 128 11.12 -0.28 -12.46
N VAL A 129 10.26 -0.41 -13.47
CA VAL A 129 9.25 0.62 -13.79
C VAL A 129 8.27 0.79 -12.65
N LEU A 130 7.69 -0.29 -12.10
CA LEU A 130 6.73 -0.22 -10.99
C LEU A 130 7.36 0.41 -9.72
N LYS A 131 8.61 0.08 -9.41
CA LYS A 131 9.35 0.72 -8.29
C LYS A 131 9.45 2.22 -8.49
N ALA A 132 9.80 2.67 -9.69
CA ALA A 132 9.88 4.10 -10.00
C ALA A 132 8.51 4.78 -9.99
N MET A 133 7.47 4.13 -10.53
CA MET A 133 6.08 4.62 -10.46
C MET A 133 5.66 4.85 -9.02
N GLN A 134 5.89 3.88 -8.13
CA GLN A 134 5.54 3.98 -6.72
C GLN A 134 6.20 5.19 -6.03
N ILE A 135 7.51 5.38 -6.25
CA ILE A 135 8.26 6.51 -5.67
C ILE A 135 7.75 7.85 -6.21
N ILE A 136 7.53 7.95 -7.52
CA ILE A 136 7.03 9.17 -8.15
C ILE A 136 5.63 9.49 -7.63
N ASN A 137 4.74 8.50 -7.57
CA ASN A 137 3.38 8.66 -7.05
C ASN A 137 3.40 9.19 -5.61
N HIS A 138 4.20 8.58 -4.74
CA HIS A 138 4.33 8.99 -3.35
C HIS A 138 4.88 10.43 -3.21
N THR A 139 5.87 10.80 -4.03
CA THR A 139 6.41 12.17 -4.05
C THR A 139 5.37 13.17 -4.54
N ASN A 140 4.66 12.88 -5.64
CA ASN A 140 3.61 13.73 -6.18
C ASN A 140 2.49 13.93 -5.13
N GLY A 141 2.04 12.85 -4.48
CA GLY A 141 1.03 12.92 -3.43
C GLY A 141 1.47 13.76 -2.22
N ARG A 142 2.74 13.67 -1.82
CA ARG A 142 3.30 14.51 -0.75
C ARG A 142 3.37 15.98 -1.15
N GLU A 143 3.66 16.28 -2.41
CA GLU A 143 3.67 17.65 -2.92
C GLU A 143 2.26 18.28 -2.94
N LEU A 144 1.22 17.49 -3.21
CA LEU A 144 -0.17 17.95 -3.18
C LEU A 144 -0.59 18.51 -1.81
N LEU A 145 0.00 18.03 -0.71
CA LEU A 145 -0.24 18.58 0.64
C LEU A 145 0.10 20.07 0.74
N PHE A 146 1.02 20.56 -0.10
CA PHE A 146 1.45 21.96 -0.10
C PHE A 146 0.79 22.78 -1.22
N ARG A 147 0.25 22.12 -2.25
CA ARG A 147 -0.38 22.77 -3.41
C ARG A 147 -1.89 22.90 -3.29
N LEU A 148 -2.55 21.98 -2.59
CA LEU A 148 -4.00 21.95 -2.48
C LEU A 148 -4.49 22.72 -1.24
N PRO A 149 -5.59 23.48 -1.32
CA PRO A 149 -6.20 24.16 -0.18
C PRO A 149 -7.03 23.18 0.66
N VAL A 150 -6.43 22.08 1.11
CA VAL A 150 -7.08 21.05 1.94
C VAL A 150 -6.46 21.09 3.33
N SER A 151 -7.30 21.12 4.37
CA SER A 151 -6.80 21.11 5.74
C SER A 151 -6.35 19.71 6.16
N ASP A 152 -5.37 19.62 7.06
CA ASP A 152 -4.99 18.37 7.74
C ASP A 152 -6.22 17.65 8.32
N ARG A 153 -7.19 18.40 8.85
CA ARG A 153 -8.41 17.87 9.46
C ARG A 153 -9.26 17.10 8.44
N ASP A 154 -9.44 17.66 7.25
CA ASP A 154 -10.28 17.08 6.20
C ASP A 154 -9.57 15.89 5.55
N LEU A 155 -8.25 15.97 5.36
CA LEU A 155 -7.44 14.84 4.91
C LEU A 155 -7.51 13.67 5.90
N PHE A 156 -7.38 13.94 7.20
CA PHE A 156 -7.51 12.90 8.23
C PHE A 156 -8.89 12.29 8.27
N HIS A 157 -9.94 13.07 7.99
CA HIS A 157 -11.30 12.55 7.94
C HIS A 157 -11.46 11.50 6.83
N LEU A 158 -10.85 11.71 5.66
CA LEU A 158 -10.86 10.73 4.56
C LEU A 158 -10.16 9.42 4.95
N VAL A 159 -9.02 9.52 5.65
CA VAL A 159 -8.29 8.34 6.15
C VAL A 159 -9.11 7.61 7.21
N GLU A 160 -9.63 8.33 8.20
CA GLU A 160 -10.48 7.80 9.27
C GLU A 160 -11.68 7.07 8.68
N GLU A 161 -12.39 7.67 7.73
CA GLU A 161 -13.57 7.08 7.09
C GLU A 161 -13.25 5.73 6.43
N LYS A 162 -12.14 5.64 5.68
CA LYS A 162 -11.69 4.37 5.08
C LYS A 162 -11.40 3.33 6.16
N VAL A 163 -10.63 3.71 7.20
CA VAL A 163 -10.24 2.77 8.26
C VAL A 163 -11.47 2.26 9.01
N TYR A 164 -12.38 3.15 9.41
CA TYR A 164 -13.61 2.78 10.11
C TYR A 164 -14.53 1.92 9.24
N ARG A 165 -14.62 2.17 7.92
CA ARG A 165 -15.39 1.31 7.01
C ARG A 165 -14.83 -0.11 6.94
N VAL A 166 -13.51 -0.25 6.75
CA VAL A 166 -12.86 -1.57 6.66
C VAL A 166 -12.96 -2.31 7.98
N VAL A 167 -12.63 -1.68 9.11
CA VAL A 167 -12.71 -2.32 10.43
C VAL A 167 -14.15 -2.60 10.83
N GLY A 168 -15.09 -1.72 10.50
CA GLY A 168 -16.52 -1.93 10.72
C GLY A 168 -17.01 -3.20 10.01
N THR A 169 -16.54 -3.43 8.77
CA THR A 169 -16.80 -4.67 8.02
C THR A 169 -16.20 -5.89 8.71
N MET A 170 -14.95 -5.80 9.19
CA MET A 170 -14.31 -6.90 9.93
C MET A 170 -15.11 -7.27 11.19
N LEU A 171 -15.62 -6.28 11.92
CA LEU A 171 -16.41 -6.49 13.13
C LEU A 171 -17.79 -7.07 12.83
N SER A 172 -18.46 -6.60 11.75
CA SER A 172 -19.77 -7.14 11.36
C SER A 172 -19.69 -8.59 10.90
N GLU A 173 -18.61 -8.96 10.22
CA GLU A 173 -18.33 -10.34 9.77
C GLU A 173 -17.74 -11.22 10.88
N GLY A 174 -17.64 -10.71 12.12
CA GLY A 174 -17.25 -11.52 13.28
C GLY A 174 -15.76 -11.89 13.33
N PHE A 175 -14.89 -11.08 12.72
CA PHE A 175 -13.45 -11.30 12.78
C PHE A 175 -12.98 -11.27 14.25
N PRO A 176 -11.91 -12.00 14.61
CA PRO A 176 -11.46 -12.16 16.00
C PRO A 176 -10.71 -10.92 16.51
N ILE A 177 -11.39 -9.77 16.55
CA ILE A 177 -10.90 -8.50 17.09
C ILE A 177 -11.54 -8.28 18.46
N THR A 178 -10.72 -8.00 19.46
CA THR A 178 -11.16 -7.76 20.85
C THR A 178 -11.17 -6.29 21.21
N GLU A 179 -10.29 -5.49 20.61
CA GLU A 179 -10.21 -4.05 20.81
C GLU A 179 -9.84 -3.37 19.49
N PHE A 180 -10.55 -2.28 19.20
CA PHE A 180 -10.17 -1.32 18.17
C PHE A 180 -10.20 0.08 18.73
N VAL A 181 -9.05 0.75 18.73
CA VAL A 181 -8.90 2.13 19.21
C VAL A 181 -8.25 2.95 18.12
N GLY A 182 -9.04 3.86 17.55
CA GLY A 182 -8.57 4.88 16.60
C GLY A 182 -8.51 6.25 17.26
N GLY A 183 -7.59 7.10 16.81
CA GLY A 183 -7.61 8.48 17.24
C GLY A 183 -6.52 9.35 16.64
N ARG A 184 -6.84 10.64 16.62
CA ARG A 184 -5.85 11.70 16.42
C ARG A 184 -5.01 11.81 17.67
N LYS A 185 -3.71 11.97 17.50
CA LYS A 185 -2.82 12.16 18.64
C LYS A 185 -3.11 13.51 19.30
N ASN A 186 -3.23 13.53 20.63
CA ASN A 186 -3.36 14.78 21.37
C ASN A 186 -2.13 15.66 21.14
N LEU A 187 -2.36 16.96 20.97
CA LEU A 187 -1.31 17.98 20.83
C LEU A 187 -0.36 17.96 22.02
N ASP A 188 -0.87 17.78 23.25
CA ASP A 188 -0.01 17.76 24.45
C ASP A 188 0.99 16.61 24.41
N SER A 189 0.55 15.41 24.02
CA SER A 189 1.45 14.26 23.84
C SER A 189 2.45 14.48 22.71
N THR A 190 2.08 15.27 21.72
CA THR A 190 2.98 15.67 20.62
C THR A 190 4.03 16.65 21.11
N TYR A 191 3.64 17.66 21.90
CA TYR A 191 4.55 18.62 22.53
C TYR A 191 5.53 17.92 23.45
N THR A 192 5.07 17.05 24.35
CA THR A 192 5.96 16.27 25.23
C THR A 192 6.96 15.44 24.43
N LYS A 193 6.53 14.80 23.34
CA LYS A 193 7.43 14.02 22.46
C LYS A 193 8.50 14.91 21.83
N LEU A 194 8.10 16.08 21.31
CA LEU A 194 9.02 17.04 20.68
C LEU A 194 10.04 17.60 21.68
N LEU A 195 9.61 17.86 22.91
CA LEU A 195 10.50 18.34 23.98
C LEU A 195 11.47 17.26 24.46
N SER A 196 11.06 15.98 24.43
CA SER A 196 11.85 14.87 24.98
C SER A 196 12.94 14.32 24.06
N LYS A 197 12.92 14.64 22.75
CA LYS A 197 13.86 14.09 21.77
C LYS A 197 14.69 15.20 21.11
N PRO A 198 16.02 15.22 21.29
CA PRO A 198 16.87 16.31 20.81
C PRO A 198 16.87 16.45 19.27
N GLU A 199 16.54 15.40 18.52
CA GLU A 199 16.45 15.43 17.05
C GLU A 199 15.01 15.51 16.51
N SER A 200 14.00 15.66 17.36
CA SER A 200 12.62 15.65 16.86
C SER A 200 12.21 16.99 16.24
N SER A 201 12.15 17.02 14.91
CA SER A 201 11.51 18.10 14.16
C SER A 201 10.00 17.86 14.07
N ALA A 202 9.20 18.93 14.25
CA ALA A 202 7.75 18.90 14.03
C ALA A 202 7.36 18.45 12.60
N VAL A 203 8.29 18.59 11.64
CA VAL A 203 8.15 18.20 10.22
C VAL A 203 8.14 16.67 10.05
N ALA A 204 8.68 15.90 11.00
CA ALA A 204 8.82 14.44 10.92
C ALA A 204 7.72 13.66 11.67
N LEU A 205 6.62 14.33 12.05
CA LEU A 205 5.50 13.66 12.73
C LEU A 205 4.64 12.88 11.73
N TYR A 206 5.06 11.64 11.43
CA TYR A 206 4.30 10.67 10.64
C TYR A 206 3.07 10.11 11.38
N ASP A 207 2.97 10.34 12.68
CA ASP A 207 2.04 9.68 13.62
C ASP A 207 0.97 10.67 14.13
N LYS A 208 0.33 11.39 13.21
CA LYS A 208 -0.80 12.28 13.52
C LYS A 208 -2.12 11.51 13.70
N LEU A 209 -2.26 10.40 12.96
CA LEU A 209 -3.32 9.41 13.11
C LEU A 209 -2.73 8.09 13.55
N ARG A 210 -3.38 7.44 14.52
CA ARG A 210 -2.99 6.12 15.00
C ARG A 210 -4.21 5.26 15.25
N PHE A 211 -4.09 4.01 14.82
CA PHE A 211 -5.08 2.97 15.06
C PHE A 211 -4.41 1.78 15.75
N ARG A 212 -5.12 1.17 16.69
CA ARG A 212 -4.74 -0.06 17.37
C ARG A 212 -5.83 -1.08 17.11
N ILE A 213 -5.44 -2.24 16.64
CA ILE A 213 -6.29 -3.43 16.50
C ILE A 213 -5.67 -4.50 17.38
N VAL A 214 -6.47 -5.10 18.27
CA VAL A 214 -6.07 -6.22 19.12
C VAL A 214 -6.86 -7.43 18.67
N THR A 215 -6.16 -8.52 18.34
CA THR A 215 -6.77 -9.79 17.95
C THR A 215 -7.05 -10.65 19.18
N ARG A 216 -7.93 -11.64 19.05
CA ARG A 216 -8.29 -12.57 20.14
C ARG A 216 -7.12 -13.48 20.50
N GLN A 217 -6.46 -14.03 19.49
CA GLN A 217 -5.34 -14.94 19.65
C GLN A 217 -4.16 -14.48 18.77
N ARG A 218 -3.01 -15.11 18.96
CA ARG A 218 -1.78 -14.77 18.22
C ARG A 218 -1.87 -15.28 16.77
N GLU A 219 -2.59 -16.38 16.59
CA GLU A 219 -2.84 -17.08 15.34
C GLU A 219 -3.63 -16.21 14.35
N ASP A 220 -4.48 -15.32 14.88
CA ASP A 220 -5.30 -14.37 14.13
C ASP A 220 -4.49 -13.21 13.53
N LEU A 221 -3.26 -12.95 14.01
CA LEU A 221 -2.51 -11.75 13.64
C LEU A 221 -2.17 -11.70 12.15
N LEU A 222 -1.72 -12.81 11.57
CA LEU A 222 -1.35 -12.82 10.14
C LEU A 222 -2.56 -12.74 9.22
N PRO A 223 -3.65 -13.51 9.43
CA PRO A 223 -4.89 -13.34 8.65
C PRO A 223 -5.44 -11.91 8.69
N ILE A 224 -5.45 -11.29 9.88
CA ILE A 224 -5.93 -9.92 10.05
C ILE A 224 -5.01 -8.94 9.31
N LEU A 225 -3.69 -9.09 9.47
CA LEU A 225 -2.72 -8.24 8.78
C LEU A 225 -2.81 -8.37 7.26
N LEU A 226 -3.01 -9.58 6.76
CA LEU A 226 -3.20 -9.85 5.34
C LEU A 226 -4.46 -9.15 4.82
N TYR A 227 -5.59 -9.33 5.49
CA TYR A 227 -6.84 -8.67 5.12
C TYR A 227 -6.70 -7.13 5.09
N LEU A 228 -6.08 -6.54 6.12
CA LEU A 228 -5.77 -5.11 6.14
C LEU A 228 -4.87 -4.71 4.97
N SER A 229 -3.90 -5.56 4.62
CA SER A 229 -2.98 -5.29 3.51
C SER A 229 -3.65 -5.31 2.14
N GLU A 230 -4.82 -5.94 2.00
CA GLU A 230 -5.57 -6.07 0.73
C GLU A 230 -6.72 -5.06 0.61
N GLN A 231 -7.25 -4.62 1.75
CA GLN A 231 -8.44 -3.78 1.82
C GLN A 231 -8.15 -2.35 2.28
N MET A 232 -7.09 -2.15 3.07
CA MET A 232 -6.83 -0.88 3.75
C MET A 232 -5.56 -0.18 3.27
N PHE A 233 -4.44 -0.88 3.16
CA PHE A 233 -3.19 -0.29 2.69
C PHE A 233 -2.32 -1.34 2.02
N PRO A 234 -1.78 -1.11 0.82
CA PRO A 234 -0.96 -2.11 0.17
C PRO A 234 0.43 -2.18 0.83
N PHE A 235 1.05 -3.35 0.85
CA PHE A 235 2.35 -3.59 1.51
C PHE A 235 3.45 -2.63 1.03
N ASN A 236 3.35 -2.14 -0.22
CA ASN A 236 4.31 -1.24 -0.84
C ASN A 236 4.22 0.22 -0.33
N TYR A 237 3.32 0.52 0.61
CA TYR A 237 3.21 1.78 1.34
C TYR A 237 3.79 1.72 2.75
N VAL A 238 4.26 0.56 3.20
CA VAL A 238 4.96 0.45 4.48
C VAL A 238 6.23 1.29 4.43
N VAL A 239 6.37 2.18 5.42
CA VAL A 239 7.55 3.04 5.52
C VAL A 239 8.74 2.19 5.99
N PRO A 240 9.84 2.12 5.21
CA PRO A 240 10.98 1.29 5.57
C PRO A 240 11.55 1.68 6.95
N LYS A 241 11.94 0.68 7.73
CA LYS A 241 12.48 0.81 9.10
C LYS A 241 11.53 1.46 10.12
N GLN A 242 10.26 1.64 9.77
CA GLN A 242 9.22 2.14 10.69
C GLN A 242 8.21 1.06 11.09
N SER A 243 8.40 -0.17 10.62
CA SER A 243 7.70 -1.33 11.16
C SER A 243 8.53 -1.98 12.26
N THR A 244 7.85 -2.49 13.28
CA THR A 244 8.49 -3.20 14.39
C THR A 244 7.61 -4.37 14.80
N ASN A 245 8.13 -5.58 14.67
CA ASN A 245 7.47 -6.79 15.13
C ASN A 245 8.10 -7.27 16.45
N THR A 246 7.39 -7.07 17.56
CA THR A 246 7.74 -7.63 18.88
C THR A 246 6.81 -8.77 19.30
N MET A 247 5.87 -9.16 18.44
CA MET A 247 4.85 -10.15 18.77
C MET A 247 5.40 -11.57 18.62
N PHE A 248 6.18 -11.82 17.56
CA PHE A 248 6.79 -13.13 17.30
C PHE A 248 7.87 -13.11 16.23
N HIS A 249 8.69 -14.15 16.22
CA HIS A 249 9.61 -14.43 15.11
C HIS A 249 8.85 -15.03 13.91
N PHE A 250 8.83 -14.31 12.78
CA PHE A 250 7.99 -14.63 11.61
C PHE A 250 8.23 -16.04 11.07
N ARG A 251 9.49 -16.40 10.75
CA ARG A 251 9.82 -17.71 10.16
C ARG A 251 9.36 -18.86 11.05
N SER A 252 9.69 -18.81 12.34
CA SER A 252 9.34 -19.88 13.29
C SER A 252 7.82 -20.00 13.50
N PHE A 253 7.10 -18.89 13.37
CA PHE A 253 5.65 -18.89 13.47
C PHE A 253 4.99 -19.56 12.25
N CYS A 254 5.48 -19.26 11.04
CA CYS A 254 5.02 -19.89 9.81
C CYS A 254 5.42 -21.37 9.71
N GLU A 255 6.56 -21.78 10.27
CA GLU A 255 6.97 -23.21 10.27
C GLU A 255 6.16 -24.07 11.25
N ALA A 256 5.47 -23.45 12.22
CA ALA A 256 4.70 -24.14 13.25
C ALA A 256 3.20 -24.34 12.91
N HIS A 257 2.72 -23.75 11.82
CA HIS A 257 1.32 -23.76 11.37
C HIS A 257 1.24 -24.12 9.89
#